data_AF-A0A2Z5UF75-F1
#
_entry.id   AF-A0A2Z5UF75-F1
#
_cell.length_a   1.000
_cell.length_b   1.000
_cell.length_c   1.000
_cell.angle_alpha   90.00
_cell.angle_beta   90.00
_cell.angle_gamma   90.00
#
_symmetry.space_group_name_H-M   'P 1'
#
loop_
_entity.id
_entity.type
_entity.pdbx_description
1 polymer ?
#
loop_
_entity_poly.entity_id
_entity_poly.type
_entity_poly.pdbx_seq_one_letter_code
_entity_poly.pdbx_strand_id
1 'polypeptide(L)'
;MSGPIATYLDELDDVLAFDPGLSRRVRAEIESHLCDTAEQVGEADAVRRFGRASDIARAYAEAALPDRLRRSCVAAGLLGVATLLLMRLRTVVLDIPGGADPLIWFDRGGLVAALGCIGAAWWMASRRRIALVRRWLHFAAGSLALSVGASLVRAFQGASGDSAQALIVGTALIELLLLGGLMAQLARLDRYARRLAL
;
A
#
# COMPACT_ATOMS: atom_id res chain seq x y z
N MET A 1 -32.10 -7.04 -12.66
CA MET A 1 -33.04 -5.95 -12.33
C MET A 1 -32.74 -4.80 -13.28
N SER A 2 -33.75 -4.28 -13.97
CA SER A 2 -33.60 -3.18 -14.91
C SER A 2 -34.53 -2.06 -14.46
N GLY A 3 -33.95 -0.99 -13.92
CA GLY A 3 -34.68 0.12 -13.32
C GLY A 3 -33.73 1.21 -12.80
N PRO A 4 -34.23 2.41 -12.46
CA PRO A 4 -33.43 3.53 -11.95
C PRO A 4 -32.46 3.16 -10.82
N ILE A 5 -32.87 2.28 -9.90
CA ILE A 5 -32.03 1.81 -8.79
C ILE A 5 -30.86 0.98 -9.32
N ALA A 6 -31.09 0.07 -10.27
CA ALA A 6 -30.03 -0.76 -10.83
C ALA A 6 -28.97 0.10 -11.55
N THR A 7 -29.41 1.08 -12.34
CA THR A 7 -28.50 2.04 -13.00
C THR A 7 -27.69 2.84 -11.98
N TYR A 8 -28.33 3.26 -10.88
CA TYR A 8 -27.64 3.97 -9.80
C TYR A 8 -26.57 3.12 -9.11
N LEU A 9 -26.89 1.86 -8.81
CA LEU A 9 -25.95 0.92 -8.18
C LEU A 9 -24.80 0.55 -9.11
N ASP A 10 -25.04 0.45 -10.42
CA ASP A 10 -23.98 0.19 -11.40
C ASP A 10 -23.04 1.39 -11.55
N GLU A 11 -23.56 2.63 -11.52
CA GLU A 11 -22.73 3.84 -11.47
C GLU A 11 -21.90 3.89 -10.18
N LEU A 12 -22.52 3.57 -9.04
CA LEU A 12 -21.84 3.48 -7.74
C LEU A 12 -20.71 2.43 -7.77
N ASP A 13 -20.98 1.27 -8.36
CA ASP A 13 -20.00 0.20 -8.51
C ASP A 13 -18.86 0.58 -9.46
N ASP A 14 -19.12 1.30 -10.54
CA ASP A 14 -18.07 1.76 -11.45
C ASP A 14 -17.13 2.76 -10.74
N VAL A 15 -17.71 3.70 -9.96
CA VAL A 15 -16.92 4.64 -9.15
C VAL A 15 -16.13 3.89 -8.08
N LEU A 16 -16.73 2.90 -7.42
CA LEU A 16 -16.12 2.09 -6.37
C LEU A 16 -15.35 0.85 -6.88
N ALA A 17 -15.20 0.68 -8.20
CA ALA A 17 -14.57 -0.50 -8.82
C ALA A 17 -13.12 -0.72 -8.39
N PHE A 18 -12.48 0.32 -7.84
CA PHE A 18 -11.14 0.24 -7.27
C PHE A 18 -11.06 -0.66 -6.02
N ASP A 19 -12.19 -0.89 -5.35
CA ASP A 19 -12.30 -1.71 -4.13
C ASP A 19 -13.55 -2.60 -4.16
N PRO A 20 -13.45 -3.81 -4.72
CA PRO A 20 -14.58 -4.74 -4.83
C PRO A 20 -15.18 -5.16 -3.50
N GLY A 21 -14.45 -5.02 -2.39
CA GLY A 21 -14.96 -5.32 -1.05
C GLY A 21 -15.80 -4.17 -0.51
N LEU A 22 -15.34 -2.92 -0.69
CA LEU A 22 -16.09 -1.73 -0.34
C LEU A 22 -17.31 -1.56 -1.25
N SER A 23 -17.16 -1.69 -2.58
CA SER A 23 -18.26 -1.62 -3.54
C SER A 23 -19.38 -2.58 -3.15
N ARG A 24 -19.08 -3.87 -2.92
CA ARG A 24 -20.10 -4.85 -2.49
C ARG A 24 -20.81 -4.48 -1.18
N ARG A 25 -20.07 -3.97 -0.20
CA ARG A 25 -20.65 -3.55 1.08
C ARG A 25 -21.56 -2.34 0.92
N VAL A 26 -21.08 -1.29 0.24
CA VAL A 26 -21.82 -0.05 0.03
C VAL A 26 -23.01 -0.31 -0.89
N ARG A 27 -22.87 -1.13 -1.93
CA ARG A 27 -23.97 -1.57 -2.80
C ARG A 27 -25.08 -2.21 -1.98
N ALA A 28 -24.76 -3.19 -1.13
CA ALA A 28 -25.77 -3.87 -0.31
C ALA A 28 -26.49 -2.91 0.66
N GLU A 29 -25.75 -1.98 1.27
CA GLU A 29 -26.31 -0.99 2.20
C GLU A 29 -27.22 0.02 1.49
N ILE A 30 -26.77 0.56 0.35
CA ILE A 30 -27.53 1.54 -0.44
C ILE A 30 -28.71 0.89 -1.14
N GLU A 31 -28.56 -0.33 -1.66
CA GLU A 31 -29.66 -1.09 -2.27
C GLU A 31 -30.81 -1.29 -1.28
N SER A 32 -30.51 -1.70 -0.04
CA SER A 32 -31.52 -1.83 1.01
C SER A 32 -32.25 -0.50 1.25
N HIS A 33 -31.50 0.59 1.44
CA HIS A 33 -32.10 1.91 1.69
C HIS A 33 -32.93 2.44 0.51
N LEU A 34 -32.47 2.22 -0.72
CA LEU A 34 -33.18 2.65 -1.92
C LEU A 34 -34.45 1.83 -2.13
N CYS A 35 -34.43 0.53 -1.88
CA CYS A 35 -35.63 -0.31 -1.94
C CYS A 35 -36.67 0.14 -0.91
N ASP A 36 -36.27 0.32 0.35
CA ASP A 36 -37.16 0.79 1.43
C ASP A 36 -37.78 2.16 1.11
N THR A 37 -37.00 3.06 0.51
CA THR A 37 -37.47 4.39 0.11
C THR A 37 -38.36 4.32 -1.13
N ALA A 38 -38.03 3.46 -2.10
CA ALA A 38 -38.78 3.30 -3.34
C ALA A 38 -40.19 2.72 -3.10
N GLU A 39 -40.38 1.89 -2.08
CA GLU A 39 -41.71 1.43 -1.67
C GLU A 39 -42.64 2.60 -1.29
N GLN A 40 -42.08 3.71 -0.80
CA GLN A 40 -42.86 4.86 -0.31
C GLN A 40 -43.07 5.93 -1.38
N VAL A 41 -42.09 6.16 -2.25
CA VAL A 41 -42.11 7.30 -3.19
C VAL A 41 -41.86 6.94 -4.65
N GLY A 42 -41.62 5.65 -4.95
CA GLY A 42 -41.24 5.18 -6.27
C GLY A 42 -39.73 5.30 -6.53
N GLU A 43 -39.22 4.45 -7.42
CA GLU A 43 -37.77 4.28 -7.67
C GLU A 43 -37.07 5.56 -8.13
N ALA A 44 -37.67 6.29 -9.07
CA ALA A 44 -37.05 7.50 -9.64
C ALA A 44 -36.92 8.63 -8.59
N ASP A 45 -37.91 8.76 -7.72
CA ASP A 45 -37.91 9.77 -6.66
C ASP A 45 -37.00 9.38 -5.49
N ALA A 46 -36.89 8.08 -5.19
CA ALA A 46 -35.93 7.56 -4.23
C ALA A 46 -34.49 7.88 -4.66
N VAL A 47 -34.12 7.59 -5.90
CA VAL A 47 -32.78 7.91 -6.46
C VAL A 47 -32.52 9.41 -6.45
N ARG A 48 -33.50 10.24 -6.86
CA ARG A 48 -33.34 11.71 -6.86
C ARG A 48 -33.13 12.28 -5.47
N ARG A 49 -33.80 11.74 -4.44
CA ARG A 49 -33.62 12.16 -3.04
C ARG A 49 -32.29 11.71 -2.44
N PHE A 50 -31.79 10.56 -2.86
CA PHE A 50 -30.50 10.03 -2.39
C PHE A 50 -29.31 10.89 -2.85
N GLY A 51 -29.43 11.51 -4.03
CA GLY A 51 -28.39 12.38 -4.59
C GLY A 51 -27.46 11.63 -5.54
N ARG A 52 -26.36 12.26 -5.96
CA ARG A 52 -25.48 11.71 -7.00
C ARG A 52 -24.66 10.53 -6.47
N ALA A 53 -24.59 9.44 -7.24
CA ALA A 53 -23.80 8.26 -6.89
C ALA A 53 -22.32 8.59 -6.65
N SER A 54 -21.76 9.52 -7.45
CA SER A 54 -20.38 10.02 -7.31
C SER A 54 -20.08 10.61 -5.94
N ASP A 55 -21.02 11.38 -5.39
CA ASP A 55 -20.81 12.13 -4.15
C ASP A 55 -20.84 11.19 -2.95
N ILE A 56 -21.77 10.21 -2.98
CA ILE A 56 -21.86 9.18 -1.95
C ILE A 56 -20.64 8.25 -2.00
N ALA A 57 -20.27 7.77 -3.19
CA ALA A 57 -19.09 6.93 -3.37
C ALA A 57 -17.82 7.63 -2.85
N ARG A 58 -17.69 8.94 -3.09
CA ARG A 58 -16.58 9.75 -2.56
C ARG A 58 -16.59 9.82 -1.04
N ALA A 59 -17.75 10.05 -0.41
CA ALA A 59 -17.86 10.10 1.05
C ALA A 59 -17.45 8.77 1.71
N TYR A 60 -17.91 7.64 1.17
CA TYR A 60 -17.53 6.30 1.66
C TYR A 60 -16.04 6.03 1.44
N ALA A 61 -15.50 6.42 0.29
CA ALA A 61 -14.08 6.27 0.00
C ALA A 61 -13.22 7.14 0.93
N GLU A 62 -13.58 8.40 1.19
CA GLU A 62 -12.87 9.27 2.13
C GLU A 62 -12.91 8.71 3.56
N ALA A 63 -14.01 8.10 3.98
CA ALA A 63 -14.14 7.45 5.29
C ALA A 63 -13.30 6.17 5.42
N ALA A 64 -13.19 5.36 4.36
CA ALA A 64 -12.45 4.10 4.37
C ALA A 64 -10.92 4.28 4.16
N LEU A 65 -10.50 5.44 3.67
CA LEU A 65 -9.11 5.73 3.31
C LEU A 65 -8.10 5.67 4.47
N PRO A 66 -8.38 6.21 5.68
CA PRO A 66 -7.42 6.19 6.79
C PRO A 66 -7.09 4.78 7.26
N ASP A 67 -8.09 3.90 7.35
CA ASP A 67 -7.90 2.52 7.79
C ASP A 67 -7.10 1.69 6.79
N ARG A 68 -7.29 1.95 5.49
CA ARG A 68 -6.48 1.35 4.43
C ARG A 68 -5.04 1.86 4.47
N LEU A 69 -4.83 3.17 4.62
CA LEU A 69 -3.49 3.73 4.76
C LEU A 69 -2.77 3.15 5.96
N ARG A 70 -3.45 2.98 7.09
CA ARG A 70 -2.90 2.37 8.29
C ARG A 70 -2.49 0.92 8.04
N ARG A 71 -3.36 0.11 7.41
CA ARG A 71 -3.03 -1.27 7.01
C ARG A 71 -1.85 -1.34 6.05
N SER A 72 -1.78 -0.45 5.05
CA SER A 72 -0.64 -0.37 4.14
C SER A 72 0.65 0.05 4.86
N CYS A 73 0.58 0.93 5.86
CA CYS A 73 1.73 1.27 6.70
C CYS A 73 2.19 0.08 7.54
N VAL A 74 1.28 -0.72 8.11
CA VAL A 74 1.64 -1.97 8.81
C VAL A 74 2.32 -2.93 7.85
N ALA A 75 1.75 -3.15 6.67
CA ALA A 75 2.32 -4.03 5.66
C ALA A 75 3.72 -3.56 5.24
N ALA A 76 3.90 -2.27 4.95
CA ALA A 76 5.19 -1.68 4.63
C ALA A 76 6.21 -1.83 5.78
N GLY A 77 5.78 -1.62 7.02
CA GLY A 77 6.60 -1.85 8.21
C GLY A 77 7.05 -3.31 8.34
N LEU A 78 6.13 -4.25 8.19
CA LEU A 78 6.43 -5.69 8.21
C LEU A 78 7.38 -6.10 7.10
N LEU A 79 7.18 -5.58 5.88
CA LEU A 79 8.09 -5.80 4.75
C LEU A 79 9.48 -5.25 5.06
N GLY A 80 9.57 -4.04 5.61
CA GLY A 80 10.85 -3.45 6.01
C GLY A 80 11.58 -4.28 7.08
N VAL A 81 10.85 -4.78 8.08
CA VAL A 81 11.40 -5.68 9.12
C VAL A 81 11.87 -7.01 8.51
N ALA A 82 11.09 -7.60 7.60
CA ALA A 82 11.46 -8.85 6.92
C ALA A 82 12.75 -8.68 6.10
N THR A 83 12.87 -7.60 5.33
CA THR A 83 14.09 -7.25 4.58
C THR A 83 15.30 -7.10 5.51
N LEU A 84 15.12 -6.44 6.67
CA LEU A 84 16.15 -6.27 7.68
C LEU A 84 16.66 -7.63 8.20
N LEU A 85 15.74 -8.54 8.52
CA LEU A 85 16.08 -9.87 9.02
C LEU A 85 16.84 -10.69 7.97
N LEU A 86 16.45 -10.60 6.69
CA LEU A 86 17.15 -11.26 5.58
C LEU A 86 18.57 -10.72 5.40
N MET A 87 18.74 -9.40 5.43
CA MET A 87 20.05 -8.76 5.38
C MET A 87 20.93 -9.19 6.56
N ARG A 88 20.38 -9.18 7.77
CA ARG A 88 21.11 -9.59 8.98
C ARG A 88 21.52 -11.07 8.91
N LEU A 89 20.60 -11.93 8.48
CA LEU A 89 20.89 -13.36 8.27
C LEU A 89 22.04 -13.54 7.29
N ARG A 90 22.04 -12.82 6.16
CA ARG A 90 23.11 -12.86 5.16
C ARG A 90 24.47 -12.46 5.76
N THR A 91 24.52 -11.41 6.59
CA THR A 91 25.78 -11.00 7.25
C THR A 91 26.32 -12.02 8.25
N VAL A 92 25.44 -12.70 8.98
CA VAL A 92 25.84 -13.72 9.97
C VAL A 92 26.29 -15.01 9.28
N VAL A 93 25.59 -15.43 8.23
CA VAL A 93 25.89 -16.67 7.51
C VAL A 93 27.17 -16.57 6.67
N LEU A 94 27.42 -15.41 6.05
CA LEU A 94 28.59 -15.20 5.19
C LEU A 94 29.82 -14.66 5.95
N ASP A 95 29.73 -14.52 7.28
CA ASP A 95 30.78 -13.99 8.17
C ASP A 95 31.51 -12.76 7.61
N ILE A 96 30.75 -11.86 6.95
CA ILE A 96 31.34 -10.73 6.24
C ILE A 96 31.89 -9.75 7.27
N PRO A 97 33.21 -9.49 7.32
CA PRO A 97 33.82 -8.70 8.37
C PRO A 97 33.18 -7.31 8.48
N GLY A 98 32.80 -6.93 9.70
CA GLY A 98 32.13 -5.67 10.04
C GLY A 98 33.09 -4.47 10.09
N GLY A 99 34.07 -4.41 9.19
CA GLY A 99 35.04 -3.31 9.10
C GLY A 99 34.38 -1.97 8.73
N ALA A 100 35.13 -0.87 8.81
CA ALA A 100 34.68 0.52 8.61
C ALA A 100 34.28 0.87 7.15
N ASP A 101 33.63 -0.04 6.46
CA ASP A 101 33.23 0.07 5.08
C ASP A 101 32.09 1.11 4.94
N PRO A 102 32.24 2.14 4.08
CA PRO A 102 31.21 3.15 3.87
C PRO A 102 29.88 2.56 3.37
N LEU A 103 29.89 1.37 2.76
CA LEU A 103 28.67 0.66 2.36
C LEU A 103 27.80 0.22 3.56
N ILE A 104 28.39 -0.07 4.73
CA ILE A 104 27.63 -0.44 5.94
C ILE A 104 26.85 0.77 6.49
N TRP A 105 27.42 1.97 6.32
CA TRP A 105 26.75 3.22 6.69
C TRP A 105 25.53 3.49 5.81
N PHE A 106 25.62 3.21 4.50
CA PHE A 106 24.47 3.28 3.60
C PHE A 106 23.40 2.24 3.96
N ASP A 107 23.79 1.03 4.31
CA ASP A 107 22.87 -0.05 4.65
C ASP A 107 22.09 0.25 5.95
N ARG A 108 22.81 0.61 7.02
CA ARG A 108 22.19 0.99 8.31
C ARG A 108 21.43 2.32 8.24
N GLY A 109 22.01 3.30 7.54
CA GLY A 109 21.42 4.63 7.38
C GLY A 109 20.12 4.59 6.58
N GLY A 110 20.11 3.86 5.46
CA GLY A 110 18.92 3.68 4.62
C GLY A 110 17.80 2.96 5.36
N LEU A 111 18.14 1.99 6.21
CA LEU A 111 17.17 1.26 7.01
C LEU A 111 16.58 2.09 8.16
N VAL A 112 17.41 2.81 8.92
CA VAL A 112 16.93 3.73 9.96
C VAL A 112 16.09 4.84 9.34
N ALA A 113 16.50 5.36 8.18
CA ALA A 113 15.71 6.32 7.42
C ALA A 113 14.37 5.72 7.00
N ALA A 114 14.33 4.48 6.48
CA ALA A 114 13.10 3.81 6.10
C ALA A 114 12.15 3.59 7.30
N LEU A 115 12.66 3.12 8.43
CA LEU A 115 11.87 2.95 9.67
C LEU A 115 11.35 4.30 10.20
N GLY A 116 12.20 5.33 10.19
CA GLY A 116 11.80 6.69 10.54
C GLY A 116 10.71 7.23 9.62
N CYS A 117 10.82 7.00 8.31
CA CYS A 117 9.81 7.39 7.32
C CYS A 117 8.50 6.62 7.49
N ILE A 118 8.55 5.33 7.83
CA ILE A 118 7.36 4.51 8.12
C ILE A 118 6.69 4.97 9.42
N GLY A 119 7.47 5.26 10.46
CA GLY A 119 6.95 5.83 11.72
C GLY A 119 6.33 7.22 11.52
N ALA A 120 6.97 8.06 10.71
CA ALA A 120 6.44 9.37 10.32
C ALA A 120 5.15 9.21 9.50
N ALA A 121 5.12 8.29 8.52
CA ALA A 121 3.94 7.98 7.72
C ALA A 121 2.78 7.48 8.60
N TRP A 122 3.04 6.65 9.61
CA TRP A 122 2.06 6.20 10.60
C TRP A 122 1.49 7.36 11.42
N TRP A 123 2.36 8.23 11.94
CA TRP A 123 1.96 9.42 12.67
C TRP A 123 1.13 10.37 11.79
N MET A 124 1.49 10.53 10.53
CA MET A 124 0.76 11.41 9.61
C MET A 124 -0.57 10.80 9.15
N ALA A 125 -0.66 9.47 9.07
CA ALA A 125 -1.90 8.75 8.82
C ALA A 125 -2.91 8.97 9.95
N SER A 126 -2.45 8.99 11.22
CA SER A 126 -3.32 9.32 12.35
C SER A 126 -3.79 10.78 12.34
N ARG A 127 -3.06 11.69 11.67
CA ARG A 127 -3.44 13.10 11.45
C ARG A 127 -4.18 13.36 10.13
N ARG A 128 -4.65 12.32 9.42
CA ARG A 128 -5.39 12.42 8.14
C ARG A 128 -4.65 13.18 7.02
N ARG A 129 -3.31 13.31 7.06
CA ARG A 129 -2.53 14.03 6.04
C ARG A 129 -2.09 13.12 4.89
N ILE A 130 -3.05 12.68 4.08
CA ILE A 130 -2.89 11.65 3.03
C ILE A 130 -1.77 11.97 2.03
N ALA A 131 -1.69 13.21 1.54
CA ALA A 131 -0.68 13.63 0.57
C ALA A 131 0.76 13.52 1.11
N LEU A 132 0.94 13.82 2.41
CA LEU A 132 2.23 13.70 3.09
C LEU A 132 2.60 12.24 3.33
N VAL A 133 1.66 11.42 3.83
CA VAL A 133 1.87 9.97 4.04
C VAL A 133 2.39 9.31 2.77
N ARG A 134 1.79 9.64 1.63
CA ARG A 134 2.20 9.14 0.30
C ARG A 134 3.64 9.53 -0.05
N ARG A 135 4.00 10.81 0.14
CA ARG A 135 5.35 11.30 -0.13
C ARG A 135 6.41 10.59 0.71
N TRP A 136 6.12 10.36 1.99
CA TRP A 136 7.03 9.67 2.90
C TRP A 136 7.14 8.17 2.61
N LEU A 137 6.07 7.52 2.18
CA LEU A 137 6.09 6.13 1.73
C LEU A 137 6.94 5.94 0.45
N HIS A 138 6.82 6.85 -0.53
CA HIS A 138 7.68 6.83 -1.72
C HIS A 138 9.15 7.03 -1.36
N PHE A 139 9.43 7.93 -0.42
CA PHE A 139 10.79 8.12 0.08
C PHE A 139 11.31 6.87 0.80
N ALA A 140 10.50 6.22 1.64
CA ALA A 140 10.84 4.97 2.29
C ALA A 140 11.13 3.84 1.29
N ALA A 141 10.30 3.71 0.25
CA ALA A 141 10.50 2.72 -0.81
C ALA A 141 11.80 2.96 -1.60
N GLY A 142 12.09 4.22 -1.96
CA GLY A 142 13.35 4.59 -2.61
C GLY A 142 14.58 4.30 -1.72
N SER A 143 14.48 4.61 -0.42
CA SER A 143 15.56 4.32 0.52
C SER A 143 15.78 2.82 0.74
N LEU A 144 14.71 2.03 0.78
CA LEU A 144 14.80 0.57 0.85
C LEU A 144 15.44 -0.01 -0.42
N ALA A 145 15.05 0.48 -1.60
CA ALA A 145 15.62 0.04 -2.87
C ALA A 145 17.14 0.31 -2.93
N LEU A 146 17.58 1.49 -2.45
CA LEU A 146 19.00 1.83 -2.36
C LEU A 146 19.76 0.91 -1.38
N SER A 147 19.20 0.63 -0.20
CA SER A 147 19.82 -0.28 0.78
C SER A 147 19.90 -1.71 0.26
N VAL A 148 18.83 -2.25 -0.33
CA VAL A 148 18.85 -3.58 -0.97
C VAL A 148 19.89 -3.65 -2.08
N GLY A 149 19.96 -2.63 -2.94
CA GLY A 149 20.97 -2.56 -4.00
C GLY A 149 22.41 -2.58 -3.44
N ALA A 150 22.70 -1.77 -2.41
CA ALA A 150 24.02 -1.72 -1.79
C ALA A 150 24.40 -3.05 -1.12
N SER A 151 23.46 -3.68 -0.41
CA SER A 151 23.66 -4.99 0.23
C SER A 151 23.93 -6.10 -0.79
N LEU A 152 23.21 -6.10 -1.92
CA LEU A 152 23.44 -7.08 -2.98
C LEU A 152 24.81 -6.93 -3.64
N VAL A 153 25.22 -5.70 -3.98
CA VAL A 153 26.55 -5.44 -4.55
C VAL A 153 27.65 -5.95 -3.61
N ARG A 154 27.55 -5.63 -2.31
CA ARG A 154 28.50 -6.11 -1.30
C ARG A 154 28.51 -7.63 -1.18
N ALA A 155 27.32 -8.26 -1.18
CA ALA A 155 27.21 -9.71 -1.09
C ALA A 155 27.87 -10.41 -2.27
N PHE A 156 27.68 -9.91 -3.50
CA PHE A 156 28.32 -10.46 -4.70
C PHE A 156 29.85 -10.27 -4.68
N GLN A 157 30.35 -9.15 -4.15
CA GLN A 157 31.80 -8.91 -4.04
C GLN A 157 32.49 -9.81 -3.02
N GLY A 158 31.80 -10.20 -1.94
CA GLY A 158 32.34 -11.06 -0.88
C GLY A 158 32.11 -12.56 -1.07
N ALA A 159 31.33 -12.97 -2.07
CA ALA A 159 30.95 -14.36 -2.25
C ALA A 159 32.07 -15.18 -2.89
N SER A 160 32.52 -16.23 -2.19
CA SER A 160 33.35 -17.29 -2.76
C SER A 160 32.67 -18.65 -2.51
N GLY A 161 32.33 -19.36 -3.59
CA GLY A 161 31.69 -20.68 -3.56
C GLY A 161 30.21 -20.71 -3.98
N ASP A 162 29.79 -21.84 -4.56
CA ASP A 162 28.45 -22.04 -5.16
C ASP A 162 27.31 -21.93 -4.14
N SER A 163 27.51 -22.41 -2.91
CA SER A 163 26.49 -22.35 -1.85
C SER A 163 26.23 -20.91 -1.38
N ALA A 164 27.26 -20.07 -1.33
CA ALA A 164 27.13 -18.65 -1.01
C ALA A 164 26.36 -17.91 -2.11
N GLN A 165 26.66 -18.21 -3.38
CA GLN A 165 25.95 -17.60 -4.52
C GLN A 165 24.46 -17.99 -4.54
N ALA A 166 24.13 -19.26 -4.30
CA ALA A 166 22.74 -19.71 -4.24
C ALA A 166 21.94 -18.99 -3.14
N LEU A 167 22.54 -18.80 -1.95
CA LEU A 167 21.90 -18.09 -0.84
C LEU A 167 21.72 -16.59 -1.13
N ILE A 168 22.69 -15.96 -1.79
CA ILE A 168 22.59 -14.56 -2.21
C ILE A 168 21.47 -14.39 -3.23
N VAL A 169 21.43 -15.22 -4.27
CA VAL A 169 20.39 -15.14 -5.30
C VAL A 169 19.00 -15.40 -4.70
N GLY A 170 18.86 -16.41 -3.83
CA GLY A 170 17.59 -16.71 -3.17
C GLY A 170 17.08 -15.55 -2.30
N THR A 171 17.95 -14.98 -1.48
CA THR A 171 17.59 -13.83 -0.64
C THR A 171 17.33 -12.57 -1.46
N ALA A 172 18.09 -12.34 -2.54
CA ALA A 172 17.87 -11.25 -3.50
C ALA A 172 16.50 -11.32 -4.16
N LEU A 173 16.08 -12.51 -4.60
CA LEU A 173 14.79 -12.73 -5.23
C LEU A 173 13.65 -12.37 -4.26
N ILE A 174 13.76 -12.80 -3.00
CA ILE A 174 12.77 -12.48 -1.96
C ILE A 174 12.74 -10.96 -1.73
N GLU A 175 13.89 -10.30 -1.55
CA GLU A 175 13.98 -8.85 -1.35
C GLU A 175 13.35 -8.06 -2.52
N LEU A 176 13.59 -8.49 -3.76
CA LEU A 176 12.97 -7.91 -4.97
C LEU A 176 11.46 -8.13 -5.01
N LEU A 177 10.97 -9.30 -4.62
CA LEU A 177 9.53 -9.58 -4.54
C LEU A 177 8.86 -8.71 -3.46
N LEU A 178 9.49 -8.53 -2.31
CA LEU A 178 9.00 -7.66 -1.23
C LEU A 178 8.94 -6.19 -1.68
N LEU A 179 9.99 -5.69 -2.33
CA LEU A 179 10.04 -4.36 -2.93
C LEU A 179 8.98 -4.18 -4.02
N GLY A 180 8.84 -5.16 -4.92
CA GLY A 180 7.82 -5.16 -5.97
C GLY A 180 6.40 -5.13 -5.39
N GLY A 181 6.16 -5.89 -4.33
CA GLY A 181 4.89 -5.87 -3.57
C GLY A 181 4.59 -4.50 -2.96
N LEU A 182 5.59 -3.88 -2.31
CA LEU A 182 5.47 -2.53 -1.76
C LEU A 182 5.15 -1.50 -2.85
N MET A 183 5.89 -1.53 -3.96
CA MET A 183 5.67 -0.62 -5.10
C MET A 183 4.29 -0.82 -5.73
N ALA A 184 3.82 -2.06 -5.86
CA ALA A 184 2.47 -2.35 -6.34
C ALA A 184 1.40 -1.81 -5.40
N GLN A 185 1.59 -1.87 -4.08
CA GLN A 185 0.69 -1.26 -3.10
C GLN A 185 0.67 0.27 -3.21
N LEU A 186 1.83 0.91 -3.39
CA LEU A 186 1.92 2.36 -3.60
C LEU A 186 1.24 2.79 -4.90
N ALA A 187 1.45 2.06 -5.99
CA ALA A 187 0.79 2.32 -7.26
C ALA A 187 -0.74 2.17 -7.17
N ARG A 188 -1.24 1.26 -6.33
CA ARG A 188 -2.69 1.15 -6.03
C ARG A 188 -3.19 2.36 -5.24
N LEU A 189 -2.45 2.81 -4.23
CA LEU A 189 -2.77 4.03 -3.47
C LEU A 189 -2.72 5.30 -4.34
N ASP A 190 -1.78 5.41 -5.27
CA ASP A 190 -1.69 6.55 -6.20
C ASP A 190 -2.85 6.57 -7.20
N ARG A 191 -3.30 5.40 -7.66
CA ARG A 191 -4.51 5.28 -8.48
C ARG A 191 -5.76 5.68 -7.70
N TYR A 192 -5.84 5.25 -6.43
CA TYR A 192 -6.93 5.60 -5.52
C TYR A 192 -7.02 7.12 -5.29
N ALA A 193 -5.89 7.75 -4.94
CA ALA A 193 -5.84 9.19 -4.68
C ALA A 193 -6.16 10.02 -5.93
N ARG A 194 -5.79 9.54 -7.13
CA ARG A 194 -6.14 10.21 -8.40
C ARG A 194 -7.64 10.13 -8.70
N ARG A 195 -8.28 9.00 -8.42
CA ARG A 195 -9.74 8.84 -8.65
C ARG A 195 -10.60 9.68 -7.72
N LEU A 196 -10.13 9.96 -6.49
CA LEU A 196 -10.84 10.83 -5.55
C LEU A 196 -10.57 12.33 -5.72
N ALA A 197 -9.51 12.68 -6.46
CA ALA A 197 -9.20 14.07 -6.77
C ALA A 197 -9.99 14.61 -7.98
N LEU A 198 -10.59 13.70 -8.77
CA LEU A 198 -11.59 13.99 -9.80
C LEU A 198 -12.98 14.12 -9.16
#